data_AF-A0A9E5Q8P8-F1
#
_entry.id   AF-A0A9E5Q8P8-F1
#
_cell.length_a   1.000
_cell.length_b   1.000
_cell.length_c   1.000
_cell.angle_alpha   90.00
_cell.angle_beta   90.00
_cell.angle_gamma   90.00
#
_symmetry.space_group_name_H-M   'P 1'
#
loop_
_entity.id
_entity.type
_entity.pdbx_description
1 polymer ?
#
loop_
_entity_poly.entity_id
_entity_poly.type
_entity_poly.pdbx_seq_one_letter_code
_entity_poly.pdbx_strand_id
1 'polypeptide(L)'
;MRIVWKGGATTEREVIRGPAGWAHRTPEATVELVHKLAQEFDDAQIMRILNKQGRRSGRGIPFTASAVTSLRGKNRIPKCAKKVATDPRHGPFNAEEAARELGVTMSTVHRWLRDGVLAGEQLTCGAPWRIVLTEQVRERLVGGEAPEGWVGLTEAARRLGVSKSQVAYWVKSGKLAGVRATVGKRRCWRIDVDSATCGKQGGLFDQTSNAHFQES
;
A
#
# COMPACT_ATOMS: atom_id res chain seq x y z
N MET A 1 16.24 -43.37 -13.97
CA MET A 1 16.19 -44.00 -12.62
C MET A 1 15.10 -45.06 -12.65
N ARG A 2 15.38 -46.25 -12.10
CA ARG A 2 14.44 -47.37 -12.04
C ARG A 2 13.85 -47.46 -10.64
N ILE A 3 12.52 -47.38 -10.53
CA ILE A 3 11.78 -47.52 -9.27
C ILE A 3 11.25 -48.95 -9.22
N VAL A 4 11.62 -49.71 -8.18
CA VAL A 4 11.11 -51.06 -7.94
C VAL A 4 10.10 -51.00 -6.79
N TRP A 5 8.85 -51.36 -7.07
CA TRP A 5 7.78 -51.38 -6.09
C TRP A 5 7.79 -52.68 -5.29
N LYS A 6 7.18 -52.68 -4.11
CA LYS A 6 7.10 -53.84 -3.20
C LYS A 6 6.32 -55.06 -3.74
N GLY A 7 5.95 -55.07 -5.02
CA GLY A 7 5.30 -56.19 -5.73
C GLY A 7 5.99 -56.58 -7.04
N GLY A 8 7.27 -56.23 -7.23
CA GLY A 8 8.05 -56.59 -8.43
C GLY A 8 7.78 -55.73 -9.67
N ALA A 9 6.72 -54.92 -9.67
CA ALA A 9 6.48 -53.92 -10.69
C ALA A 9 7.65 -52.92 -10.74
N THR A 10 8.08 -52.60 -11.96
CA THR A 10 9.21 -51.69 -12.19
C THR A 10 8.74 -50.52 -13.06
N THR A 11 9.01 -49.30 -12.62
CA THR A 11 8.75 -48.09 -13.40
C THR A 11 10.07 -47.42 -13.76
N GLU A 12 10.28 -47.17 -15.06
CA GLU A 12 11.40 -46.36 -15.51
C GLU A 12 10.98 -44.89 -15.60
N ARG A 13 11.74 -44.03 -14.93
CA ARG A 13 11.54 -42.58 -14.98
C ARG A 13 12.85 -41.90 -15.32
N GLU A 14 12.81 -41.11 -16.37
CA GLU A 14 13.92 -40.24 -16.72
C GLU A 14 13.93 -39.06 -15.73
N VAL A 15 15.06 -38.87 -15.06
CA VAL A 15 15.25 -37.78 -14.09
C VAL A 15 16.55 -37.10 -14.44
N ILE A 16 16.48 -35.83 -14.79
CA ILE A 16 17.67 -35.00 -14.99
C ILE A 16 18.31 -34.80 -13.61
N ARG A 17 19.44 -35.47 -13.37
CA ARG A 17 20.25 -35.25 -12.17
C ARG A 17 21.10 -34.01 -12.39
N GLY A 18 20.65 -32.89 -11.85
CA GLY A 18 21.47 -31.69 -11.76
C GLY A 18 22.63 -31.87 -10.75
N PRO A 19 23.57 -30.91 -10.69
CA PRO A 19 24.65 -30.90 -9.71
C PRO A 19 24.14 -31.02 -8.26
N ALA A 20 24.99 -31.51 -7.35
CA ALA A 20 24.65 -31.62 -5.94
C ALA A 20 24.12 -30.27 -5.39
N GLY A 21 22.96 -30.32 -4.71
CA GLY A 21 22.30 -29.13 -4.15
C GLY A 21 21.38 -28.36 -5.10
N TRP A 22 21.27 -28.74 -6.38
CA TRP A 22 20.33 -28.13 -7.33
C TRP A 22 18.87 -28.25 -6.88
N ALA A 23 18.50 -29.39 -6.29
CA ALA A 23 17.17 -29.64 -5.73
C ALA A 23 16.81 -28.72 -4.53
N HIS A 24 17.81 -28.09 -3.90
CA HIS A 24 17.61 -27.20 -2.75
C HIS A 24 17.98 -25.75 -3.06
N ARG A 25 18.12 -25.40 -4.35
CA ARG A 25 18.40 -24.04 -4.77
C ARG A 25 17.15 -23.18 -4.59
N THR A 26 17.28 -22.06 -3.88
CA THR A 26 16.23 -21.04 -3.81
C THR A 26 15.98 -20.48 -5.22
N PRO A 27 14.72 -20.31 -5.65
CA PRO A 27 14.41 -19.75 -6.97
C PRO A 27 15.11 -18.40 -7.20
N GLU A 28 15.61 -18.18 -8.41
CA GLU A 28 16.36 -16.98 -8.78
C GLU A 28 15.57 -15.69 -8.54
N ALA A 29 14.29 -15.67 -8.90
CA ALA A 29 13.38 -14.55 -8.60
C ALA A 29 13.29 -14.20 -7.10
N THR A 30 13.49 -15.17 -6.20
CA THR A 30 13.54 -14.89 -4.75
C THR A 30 14.90 -14.32 -4.35
N VAL A 31 15.99 -14.74 -5.00
CA VAL A 31 17.33 -14.17 -4.78
C VAL A 31 17.38 -12.72 -5.24
N GLU A 32 16.82 -12.40 -6.41
CA GLU A 32 16.69 -11.03 -6.93
C GLU A 32 15.88 -10.14 -5.98
N LEU A 33 14.75 -10.65 -5.48
CA LEU A 33 13.95 -9.94 -4.49
C LEU A 33 14.75 -9.65 -3.21
N VAL A 34 15.51 -10.63 -2.71
CA VAL A 34 16.38 -10.44 -1.54
C VAL A 34 17.46 -9.41 -1.83
N HIS A 35 18.02 -9.38 -3.04
CA HIS A 35 18.98 -8.36 -3.45
C HIS A 35 18.38 -6.95 -3.39
N LYS A 36 17.17 -6.76 -3.94
CA LYS A 36 16.45 -5.48 -3.88
C LYS A 36 16.12 -5.07 -2.44
N LEU A 37 15.61 -6.00 -1.63
CA LEU A 37 15.23 -5.71 -0.24
C LEU A 37 16.45 -5.43 0.65
N ALA A 38 17.58 -6.08 0.42
CA ALA A 38 18.81 -5.91 1.20
C ALA A 38 19.43 -4.52 1.07
N GLN A 39 18.99 -3.71 0.10
CA GLN A 39 19.40 -2.30 0.01
C GLN A 39 18.77 -1.43 1.10
N GLU A 40 17.66 -1.88 1.70
CA GLU A 40 16.81 -1.02 2.52
C GLU A 40 16.27 -1.67 3.80
N PHE A 41 16.33 -3.00 3.91
CA PHE A 41 15.78 -3.75 5.03
C PHE A 41 16.82 -4.68 5.64
N ASP A 42 16.69 -4.93 6.95
CA ASP A 42 17.49 -5.93 7.63
C ASP A 42 17.01 -7.37 7.34
N ASP A 43 17.83 -8.37 7.68
CA ASP A 43 17.53 -9.77 7.38
C ASP A 43 16.24 -10.29 8.07
N ALA A 44 15.86 -9.71 9.22
CA ALA A 44 14.64 -10.09 9.93
C ALA A 44 13.39 -9.51 9.23
N GLN A 45 13.46 -8.27 8.75
CA GLN A 45 12.45 -7.64 7.92
C GLN A 45 12.29 -8.37 6.59
N ILE A 46 13.41 -8.66 5.90
CA ILE A 46 13.39 -9.44 4.64
C ILE A 46 12.71 -10.78 4.85
N MET A 47 13.06 -11.51 5.92
CA MET A 47 12.40 -12.77 6.27
C MET A 47 10.88 -12.62 6.42
N ARG A 48 10.41 -11.59 7.14
CA ARG A 48 8.97 -11.34 7.33
C ARG A 48 8.28 -11.07 5.99
N ILE A 49 8.91 -10.31 5.09
CA ILE A 49 8.39 -9.99 3.76
C ILE A 49 8.26 -11.26 2.91
N LEU A 50 9.33 -12.07 2.83
CA LEU A 50 9.33 -13.31 2.07
C LEU A 50 8.24 -14.28 2.56
N ASN A 51 8.10 -14.43 3.87
CA ASN A 51 7.11 -15.33 4.46
C ASN A 51 5.68 -14.83 4.21
N LYS A 52 5.42 -13.52 4.29
CA LYS A 52 4.12 -12.91 3.93
C LYS A 52 3.76 -13.12 2.46
N GLN A 53 4.75 -13.11 1.57
CA GLN A 53 4.55 -13.40 0.14
C GLN A 53 4.39 -14.91 -0.15
N GLY A 54 4.37 -15.77 0.87
CA GLY A 54 4.27 -17.22 0.68
C GLY A 54 5.53 -17.86 0.12
N ARG A 55 6.65 -17.13 -0.01
CA ARG A 55 7.89 -17.66 -0.55
C ARG A 55 8.51 -18.65 0.44
N ARG A 56 9.15 -19.68 -0.11
CA ARG A 56 9.82 -20.74 0.65
C ARG A 56 11.27 -20.88 0.19
N SER A 57 12.11 -21.34 1.10
CA SER A 57 13.49 -21.68 0.77
C SER A 57 13.53 -22.89 -0.18
N GLY A 58 14.68 -23.19 -0.79
CA GLY A 58 14.83 -24.39 -1.62
C GLY A 58 14.59 -25.72 -0.87
N ARG A 59 14.45 -25.70 0.47
CA ARG A 59 14.03 -26.86 1.28
C ARG A 59 12.52 -26.91 1.53
N GLY A 60 11.74 -26.01 0.93
CA GLY A 60 10.29 -25.91 1.13
C GLY A 60 9.85 -25.30 2.45
N ILE A 61 10.79 -24.98 3.35
CA ILE A 61 10.49 -24.38 4.67
C ILE A 61 10.41 -22.84 4.60
N PRO A 62 9.67 -22.20 5.53
CA PRO A 62 9.69 -20.75 5.71
C PRO A 62 11.10 -20.19 5.91
N PHE A 63 11.30 -18.94 5.52
CA PHE A 63 12.58 -18.27 5.74
C PHE A 63 12.76 -17.93 7.22
N THR A 64 13.98 -18.15 7.73
CA THR A 64 14.47 -17.59 8.99
C THR A 64 15.43 -16.44 8.70
N ALA A 65 15.70 -15.57 9.67
CA ALA A 65 16.69 -14.50 9.50
C ALA A 65 18.08 -15.08 9.15
N SER A 66 18.50 -16.16 9.82
CA SER A 66 19.75 -16.87 9.52
C SER A 66 19.79 -17.47 8.11
N ALA A 67 18.66 -17.96 7.61
CA ALA A 67 18.56 -18.46 6.24
C ALA A 67 18.72 -17.32 5.22
N VAL A 68 18.18 -16.12 5.50
CA VAL A 68 18.39 -14.93 4.67
C VAL A 68 19.86 -14.50 4.71
N THR A 69 20.49 -14.46 5.88
CA THR A 69 21.92 -14.13 6.01
C THR A 69 22.80 -15.10 5.20
N SER A 70 22.53 -16.41 5.30
CA SER A 70 23.24 -17.43 4.52
C SER A 70 22.99 -17.31 3.02
N LEU A 71 21.74 -17.03 2.63
CA LEU A 71 21.39 -16.82 1.22
C LEU A 71 22.14 -15.60 0.65
N ARG A 72 22.19 -14.50 1.40
CA ARG A 72 22.93 -13.30 1.01
C ARG A 72 24.42 -13.56 0.88
N GLY A 73 25.03 -14.25 1.84
CA GLY A 73 26.44 -14.62 1.79
C GLY A 73 26.80 -15.45 0.55
N LYS A 74 25.98 -16.47 0.24
CA LYS A 74 26.16 -17.32 -0.96
C LYS A 74 26.06 -16.56 -2.28
N ASN A 75 25.23 -15.50 -2.32
CA ASN A 75 25.00 -14.70 -3.52
C ASN A 75 25.74 -13.35 -3.49
N ARG A 76 26.68 -13.15 -2.55
CA ARG A 76 27.47 -11.91 -2.39
C ARG A 76 26.61 -10.64 -2.29
N ILE A 77 25.45 -10.73 -1.64
CA ILE A 77 24.53 -9.60 -1.47
C ILE A 77 24.95 -8.78 -0.23
N PRO A 78 25.32 -7.50 -0.38
CA PRO A 78 25.72 -6.64 0.74
C PRO A 78 24.61 -6.46 1.77
N LYS A 79 24.97 -6.12 3.01
CA LYS A 79 23.99 -5.84 4.06
C LYS A 79 23.46 -4.43 3.88
N CYS A 80 22.19 -4.22 4.21
CA CYS A 80 21.63 -2.88 4.30
C CYS A 80 22.54 -2.01 5.17
N ALA A 81 23.15 -0.99 4.56
CA ALA A 81 23.71 0.11 5.32
C ALA A 81 22.53 0.77 6.05
N LYS A 82 22.65 1.07 7.35
CA LYS A 82 21.60 1.76 8.09
C LYS A 82 21.33 3.10 7.38
N LYS A 83 20.23 3.22 6.64
CA LYS A 83 19.79 4.51 6.11
C LYS A 83 19.27 5.33 7.29
N VAL A 84 19.97 6.40 7.61
CA VAL A 84 19.46 7.43 8.53
C VAL A 84 18.30 8.11 7.81
N ALA A 85 17.15 8.26 8.46
CA ALA A 85 16.01 8.97 7.90
C ALA A 85 16.46 10.37 7.46
N THR A 86 16.19 10.74 6.21
CA THR A 86 16.59 12.05 5.65
C THR A 86 15.99 13.20 6.45
N ASP A 87 14.78 13.01 6.98
CA ASP A 87 14.15 13.93 7.92
C ASP A 87 13.37 13.14 8.99
N PRO A 88 13.86 13.08 10.25
CA PRO A 88 13.20 12.35 11.33
C PRO A 88 11.76 12.80 11.61
N ARG A 89 11.40 14.04 11.25
CA ARG A 89 10.06 14.60 11.50
C ARG A 89 9.05 14.20 10.44
N HIS A 90 9.49 14.05 9.19
CA HIS A 90 8.62 13.80 8.04
C HIS A 90 8.66 12.34 7.56
N GLY A 91 9.68 11.57 7.93
CA GLY A 91 9.75 10.13 7.71
C GLY A 91 10.93 9.70 6.82
N PRO A 92 10.86 8.49 6.21
CA PRO A 92 9.66 7.65 6.07
C PRO A 92 9.30 6.89 7.36
N PHE A 93 8.04 6.97 7.77
CA PHE A 93 7.47 6.19 8.87
C PHE A 93 6.87 4.88 8.38
N ASN A 94 6.92 3.85 9.21
CA ASN A 94 6.10 2.66 9.00
C ASN A 94 4.65 2.88 9.50
N ALA A 95 3.74 1.96 9.16
CA ALA A 95 2.32 2.11 9.51
C ALA A 95 2.05 2.15 11.03
N GLU A 96 2.91 1.52 11.84
CA GLU A 96 2.80 1.54 13.30
C GLU A 96 3.30 2.87 13.87
N GLU A 97 4.45 3.36 13.39
CA GLU A 97 4.98 4.68 13.73
C GLU A 97 3.99 5.78 13.35
N ALA A 98 3.47 5.75 12.12
CA ALA A 98 2.47 6.71 11.67
C ALA A 98 1.18 6.66 12.51
N ALA A 99 0.77 5.47 12.98
CA ALA A 99 -0.38 5.33 13.85
C ALA A 99 -0.14 5.99 15.22
N ARG A 100 1.05 5.78 15.79
CA ARG A 100 1.48 6.40 17.05
C ARG A 100 1.55 7.92 16.92
N GLU A 101 2.17 8.39 15.85
CA GLU A 101 2.34 9.80 15.55
C GLU A 101 1.01 10.54 15.34
N LEU A 102 0.02 9.88 14.74
CA LEU A 102 -1.30 10.46 14.47
C LEU A 102 -2.33 10.17 15.59
N GLY A 103 -1.95 9.45 16.65
CA GLY A 103 -2.88 9.06 17.71
C GLY A 103 -4.05 8.19 17.24
N VAL A 104 -3.82 7.31 16.25
CA VAL A 104 -4.84 6.43 15.68
C VAL A 104 -4.43 4.96 15.74
N THR A 105 -5.35 4.06 15.42
CA THR A 105 -5.04 2.64 15.30
C THR A 105 -4.30 2.33 13.98
N MET A 106 -3.42 1.33 14.00
CA MET A 106 -2.75 0.84 12.77
C MET A 106 -3.76 0.41 11.68
N SER A 107 -4.92 -0.14 12.08
CA SER A 107 -6.02 -0.45 11.15
C SER A 107 -6.57 0.79 10.44
N THR A 108 -6.61 1.93 11.11
CA THR A 108 -7.03 3.21 10.51
C THR A 108 -6.00 3.71 9.51
N VAL A 109 -4.71 3.60 9.81
CA VAL A 109 -3.63 3.95 8.88
C VAL A 109 -3.68 3.07 7.63
N HIS A 110 -3.80 1.75 7.78
CA HIS A 110 -3.95 0.84 6.64
C HIS A 110 -5.18 1.14 5.78
N ARG A 111 -6.30 1.50 6.42
CA ARG A 111 -7.50 1.95 5.70
C ARG A 111 -7.20 3.23 4.92
N TRP A 112 -6.56 4.23 5.52
CA TRP A 112 -6.21 5.47 4.84
C TRP A 112 -5.26 5.28 3.66
N LEU A 113 -4.31 4.35 3.77
CA LEU A 113 -3.42 3.99 2.68
C LEU A 113 -4.19 3.33 1.52
N ARG A 114 -5.09 2.38 1.82
CA ARG A 114 -5.96 1.75 0.82
C ARG A 114 -6.91 2.75 0.15
N ASP A 115 -7.44 3.67 0.96
CA ASP A 115 -8.38 4.69 0.53
C ASP A 115 -7.68 5.88 -0.14
N GLY A 116 -6.34 5.90 -0.24
CA GLY A 116 -5.56 6.99 -0.85
C GLY A 116 -5.60 8.31 -0.07
N VAL A 117 -6.11 8.29 1.16
CA VAL A 117 -6.15 9.45 2.06
C VAL A 117 -4.76 9.76 2.60
N LEU A 118 -3.97 8.73 2.85
CA LEU A 118 -2.59 8.84 3.28
C LEU A 118 -1.69 8.36 2.16
N ALA A 119 -0.74 9.20 1.76
CA ALA A 119 0.28 8.80 0.81
C ALA A 119 1.24 7.83 1.49
N GLY A 120 1.46 6.68 0.84
CA GLY A 120 2.49 5.76 1.28
C GLY A 120 2.87 4.80 0.18
N GLU A 121 4.11 4.34 0.24
CA GLU A 121 4.70 3.46 -0.76
C GLU A 121 5.12 2.13 -0.12
N GLN A 122 5.00 1.04 -0.87
CA GLN A 122 5.58 -0.25 -0.52
C GLN A 122 6.56 -0.67 -1.61
N LEU A 123 7.77 -1.05 -1.21
CA LEU A 123 8.78 -1.53 -2.18
C LEU A 123 8.33 -2.82 -2.89
N THR A 124 7.58 -3.66 -2.17
CA THR A 124 6.96 -4.89 -2.68
C THR A 124 5.78 -5.26 -1.78
N CYS A 125 4.88 -6.11 -2.26
CA CYS A 125 3.74 -6.55 -1.46
C CYS A 125 4.21 -7.20 -0.14
N GLY A 126 3.64 -6.77 0.98
CA GLY A 126 4.03 -7.27 2.31
C GLY A 126 5.28 -6.63 2.91
N ALA A 127 5.98 -5.76 2.17
CA ALA A 127 6.95 -4.83 2.74
C ALA A 127 6.25 -3.84 3.69
N PRO A 128 6.95 -3.35 4.74
CA PRO A 128 6.45 -2.22 5.52
C PRO A 128 6.10 -1.03 4.61
N TRP A 129 4.99 -0.36 4.93
CA TRP A 129 4.65 0.91 4.29
C TRP A 129 5.70 1.96 4.62
N ARG A 130 6.00 2.82 3.65
CA ARG A 130 6.77 4.05 3.82
C ARG A 130 5.81 5.20 3.71
N ILE A 131 5.63 5.91 4.81
CA ILE A 131 4.62 6.96 4.94
C ILE A 131 5.37 8.25 5.20
N VAL A 132 5.09 9.27 4.38
CA VAL A 132 5.59 10.61 4.61
C VAL A 132 4.50 11.39 5.34
N LEU A 133 4.81 11.87 6.54
CA LEU A 133 3.91 12.67 7.35
C LEU A 133 4.41 14.12 7.36
N THR A 134 4.10 14.86 6.31
CA THR A 134 4.30 16.32 6.29
C THR A 134 3.37 17.00 7.29
N GLU A 135 3.72 18.20 7.77
CA GLU A 135 2.87 18.94 8.72
C GLU A 135 1.44 19.14 8.20
N GLN A 136 1.27 19.50 6.93
CA GLN A 136 -0.04 19.61 6.28
C GLN A 136 -0.87 18.31 6.35
N VAL A 137 -0.22 17.14 6.31
CA VAL A 137 -0.88 15.84 6.42
C VAL A 137 -1.27 15.56 7.86
N ARG A 138 -0.47 15.98 8.85
CA ARG A 138 -0.83 15.92 10.27
C ARG A 138 -2.05 16.78 10.55
N GLU A 139 -2.01 18.06 10.19
CA GLU A 139 -3.13 19.00 10.39
C GLU A 139 -4.43 18.45 9.79
N ARG A 140 -4.35 17.90 8.57
CA ARG A 140 -5.50 17.33 7.86
C ARG A 140 -6.08 16.06 8.51
N LEU A 141 -5.26 15.28 9.22
CA LEU A 141 -5.64 13.95 9.74
C LEU A 141 -5.89 13.92 11.25
N VAL A 142 -5.24 14.79 12.02
CA VAL A 142 -5.33 14.87 13.48
C VAL A 142 -6.65 15.52 13.93
N GLY A 143 -7.36 16.19 13.03
CA GLY A 143 -8.71 16.67 13.30
C GLY A 143 -8.73 17.79 14.32
N GLY A 144 -8.10 18.91 13.96
CA GLY A 144 -8.51 20.20 14.50
C GLY A 144 -9.96 20.52 14.11
N GLU A 145 -10.57 21.49 14.79
CA GLU A 145 -11.81 22.09 14.32
C GLU A 145 -11.65 22.48 12.85
N ALA A 146 -12.66 22.12 12.05
CA ALA A 146 -12.63 22.47 10.63
C ALA A 146 -12.66 24.00 10.52
N PRO A 147 -11.87 24.60 9.61
CA PRO A 147 -11.97 26.02 9.37
C PRO A 147 -13.42 26.40 9.04
N GLU A 148 -13.82 27.59 9.48
CA GLU A 148 -15.17 28.10 9.26
C GLU A 148 -15.52 28.07 7.75
N GLY A 149 -16.70 27.58 7.41
CA GLY A 149 -17.15 27.43 6.00
C GLY A 149 -16.92 26.05 5.36
N TRP A 150 -16.13 25.15 5.97
CA TRP A 150 -15.92 23.80 5.43
C TRP A 150 -17.12 22.89 5.69
N VAL A 151 -17.56 22.15 4.66
CA VAL A 151 -18.82 21.39 4.70
C VAL A 151 -18.64 19.88 4.62
N GLY A 152 -19.63 19.11 5.08
CA GLY A 152 -19.60 17.65 5.00
C GLY A 152 -19.78 17.12 3.57
N LEU A 153 -19.40 15.85 3.32
CA LEU A 153 -19.54 15.17 2.02
C LEU A 153 -20.89 15.35 1.33
N THR A 154 -22.00 15.25 2.08
CA THR A 154 -23.35 15.42 1.54
C THR A 154 -23.60 16.85 1.06
N GLU A 155 -23.14 17.82 1.84
CA GLU A 155 -23.34 19.24 1.54
C GLU A 155 -22.38 19.71 0.44
N ALA A 156 -21.13 19.21 0.42
CA ALA A 156 -20.20 19.42 -0.67
C ALA A 156 -20.74 18.86 -1.99
N ALA A 157 -21.30 17.64 -1.97
CA ALA A 157 -21.94 17.03 -3.13
C ALA A 157 -23.11 17.89 -3.65
N ARG A 158 -23.95 18.39 -2.74
CA ARG A 158 -25.06 19.29 -3.07
C ARG A 158 -24.58 20.61 -3.68
N ARG A 159 -23.54 21.23 -3.11
CA ARG A 159 -22.98 22.50 -3.60
C ARG A 159 -22.24 22.37 -4.92
N LEU A 160 -21.57 21.25 -5.16
CA LEU A 160 -20.82 20.97 -6.38
C LEU A 160 -21.67 20.36 -7.50
N GLY A 161 -22.93 19.99 -7.22
CA GLY A 161 -23.80 19.33 -8.20
C GLY A 161 -23.32 17.93 -8.62
N VAL A 162 -22.51 17.26 -7.80
CA VAL A 162 -21.95 15.93 -8.11
C VAL A 162 -22.34 14.89 -7.06
N SER A 163 -22.15 13.61 -7.37
CA SER A 163 -22.42 12.54 -6.41
C SER A 163 -21.44 12.58 -5.22
N LYS A 164 -21.87 12.10 -4.05
CA LYS A 164 -21.00 11.95 -2.86
C LYS A 164 -19.75 11.13 -3.16
N SER A 165 -19.89 10.11 -4.00
CA SER A 165 -18.79 9.24 -4.44
C SER A 165 -17.76 10.01 -5.28
N GLN A 166 -18.22 10.95 -6.11
CA GLN A 166 -17.35 11.79 -6.93
C GLN A 166 -16.60 12.84 -6.09
N VAL A 167 -17.28 13.45 -5.10
CA VAL A 167 -16.60 14.31 -4.12
C VAL A 167 -15.54 13.53 -3.33
N ALA A 168 -15.88 12.32 -2.87
CA ALA A 168 -14.93 11.45 -2.17
C ALA A 168 -13.73 11.08 -3.06
N TYR A 169 -13.98 10.81 -4.35
CA TYR A 169 -12.94 10.57 -5.34
C TYR A 169 -12.03 11.79 -5.52
N TRP A 170 -12.58 13.01 -5.61
CA TRP A 170 -11.78 14.23 -5.76
C TRP A 170 -10.96 14.58 -4.52
N VAL A 171 -11.48 14.34 -3.32
CA VAL A 171 -10.71 14.44 -2.07
C VAL A 171 -9.59 13.40 -2.05
N LYS A 172 -9.88 12.16 -2.46
CA LYS A 172 -8.90 11.08 -2.58
C LYS A 172 -7.82 11.38 -3.62
N SER A 173 -8.18 12.00 -4.75
CA SER A 173 -7.25 12.35 -5.82
C SER A 173 -6.56 13.70 -5.61
N GLY A 174 -6.76 14.36 -4.46
CA GLY A 174 -6.16 15.67 -4.15
C GLY A 174 -6.69 16.86 -4.95
N LYS A 175 -7.80 16.69 -5.70
CA LYS A 175 -8.44 17.76 -6.49
C LYS A 175 -9.32 18.68 -5.64
N LEU A 176 -9.71 18.21 -4.46
CA LEU A 176 -10.42 18.95 -3.43
C LEU A 176 -9.68 18.80 -2.10
N ALA A 177 -9.53 19.90 -1.38
CA ALA A 177 -9.02 19.88 -0.02
C ALA A 177 -10.12 19.33 0.92
N GLY A 178 -9.74 18.32 1.71
CA GLY A 178 -10.61 17.68 2.67
C GLY A 178 -9.85 17.33 3.94
N VAL A 179 -10.38 17.75 5.10
CA VAL A 179 -9.85 17.49 6.44
C VAL A 179 -10.79 16.53 7.15
N ARG A 180 -10.26 15.57 7.91
CA ARG A 180 -11.11 14.79 8.82
C ARG A 180 -11.28 15.56 10.12
N ALA A 181 -12.46 16.14 10.32
CA ALA A 181 -12.79 16.82 11.55
C ALA A 181 -13.62 15.93 12.48
N THR A 182 -13.51 16.20 13.77
CA THR A 182 -14.35 15.58 14.79
C THR A 182 -15.60 16.44 14.97
N VAL A 183 -16.78 15.83 14.79
CA VAL A 183 -18.08 16.46 15.09
C VAL A 183 -18.72 15.63 16.20
N GLY A 184 -18.71 16.18 17.42
CA GLY A 184 -19.07 15.43 18.62
C GLY A 184 -18.15 14.22 18.82
N LYS A 185 -18.70 13.00 18.84
CA LYS A 185 -17.93 11.73 18.93
C LYS A 185 -17.57 11.11 17.57
N ARG A 186 -18.02 11.68 16.45
CA ARG A 186 -17.88 11.08 15.11
C ARG A 186 -16.84 11.82 14.27
N ARG A 187 -15.93 11.08 13.63
CA ARG A 187 -14.94 11.63 12.69
C ARG A 187 -15.53 11.69 11.29
N CYS A 188 -15.81 12.89 10.79
CA CYS A 188 -16.41 13.12 9.49
C CYS A 188 -15.44 13.86 8.55
N TRP A 189 -15.72 13.79 7.24
CA TRP A 189 -15.03 14.63 6.26
C TRP A 189 -15.59 16.04 6.32
N ARG A 190 -14.68 17.01 6.26
CA ARG A 190 -14.95 18.43 6.04
C ARG A 190 -14.18 18.81 4.79
N ILE A 191 -14.87 19.41 3.84
CA ILE A 191 -14.38 19.65 2.49
C ILE A 191 -14.50 21.13 2.23
N ASP A 192 -13.42 21.69 1.72
CA ASP A 192 -13.42 23.02 1.17
C ASP A 192 -13.96 22.94 -0.26
N VAL A 193 -15.18 23.42 -0.44
CA VAL A 193 -15.84 23.40 -1.74
C VAL A 193 -15.20 24.40 -2.71
N ASP A 194 -14.53 25.42 -2.18
CA ASP A 194 -13.88 26.48 -2.97
C ASP A 194 -12.45 26.08 -3.39
N SER A 195 -11.86 25.08 -2.73
CA SER A 195 -10.58 24.46 -3.11
C SER A 195 -10.63 23.62 -4.38
N ALA A 196 -11.81 23.50 -5.01
CA ALA A 196 -11.94 22.76 -6.25
C ALA A 196 -11.04 23.41 -7.31
N THR A 197 -9.95 22.75 -7.66
CA THR A 197 -9.09 23.15 -8.79
C THR A 197 -9.77 22.93 -10.15
N CYS A 198 -11.04 22.50 -10.14
CA CYS A 198 -11.89 22.52 -11.31
C CYS A 198 -12.25 23.99 -11.58
N GLY A 199 -11.59 24.58 -12.59
CA GLY A 199 -11.94 25.91 -13.08
C GLY A 199 -13.45 26.06 -13.18
N LYS A 200 -13.95 27.25 -12.83
CA LYS A 200 -15.34 27.68 -12.99
C LYS A 200 -15.85 27.36 -14.41
N GLN A 201 -16.25 26.12 -14.66
CA GLN A 201 -17.13 25.78 -15.76
C GLN A 201 -18.54 25.92 -15.20
N GLY A 202 -18.98 27.18 -15.18
CA GLY A 202 -20.40 27.46 -15.11
C GLY A 202 -21.08 26.76 -16.29
N GLY A 203 -22.21 26.11 -15.99
CA GLY A 203 -23.25 25.74 -16.94
C GLY A 203 -22.81 24.89 -18.12
N LEU A 204 -22.75 23.57 -17.94
CA LEU A 204 -22.84 22.64 -19.08
C LEU A 204 -23.82 21.49 -18.80
N PHE A 205 -24.93 21.80 -18.14
CA PHE A 205 -26.12 20.94 -18.08
C PHE A 205 -27.37 21.83 -18.03
N ASP A 206 -27.53 22.66 -19.04
CA ASP A 206 -28.84 23.21 -19.40
C ASP A 206 -28.85 23.35 -20.92
N GLN A 207 -29.34 22.30 -21.58
CA GLN A 207 -29.85 22.24 -22.96
C GLN A 207 -29.67 20.82 -23.52
N THR A 208 -30.63 19.95 -23.25
CA THR A 208 -31.15 19.06 -24.30
C THR A 208 -32.62 18.80 -24.04
N SER A 209 -33.41 19.37 -24.96
CA SER A 209 -34.66 18.82 -25.51
C SER A 209 -35.85 18.66 -24.58
N ASN A 210 -36.56 19.77 -24.42
CA ASN A 210 -38.02 19.77 -24.45
C ASN A 210 -38.45 19.89 -25.92
N ALA A 211 -38.89 18.82 -26.57
CA ALA A 211 -39.61 18.89 -27.86
C ALA A 211 -40.35 17.56 -28.16
N HIS A 212 -41.68 17.63 -28.01
CA HIS A 212 -42.72 17.01 -28.83
C HIS A 212 -42.76 15.49 -29.04
N PHE A 213 -43.80 14.86 -28.45
CA PHE A 213 -44.48 13.71 -29.03
C PHE A 213 -46.00 13.85 -28.91
N GLN A 214 -46.62 14.39 -29.97
CA GLN A 214 -48.01 14.29 -30.44
C GLN A 214 -47.87 14.56 -31.95
N GLU A 215 -48.54 13.93 -32.91
CA GLU A 215 -49.65 12.98 -33.00
C GLU A 215 -49.65 12.49 -34.47
N SER A 216 -50.11 11.27 -34.73
CA SER A 216 -50.83 10.87 -35.95
C SER A 216 -51.51 9.52 -35.68
#